data_AF-A0A7G8VXX8-F1
#
_entry.id   AF-A0A7G8VXX8-F1
#
_cell.length_a   1.000
_cell.length_b   1.000
_cell.length_c   1.000
_cell.angle_alpha   90.00
_cell.angle_beta   90.00
_cell.angle_gamma   90.00
#
_symmetry.space_group_name_H-M   'P 1'
#
loop_
_entity.id
_entity.type
_entity.pdbx_description
1 polymer ?
#
loop_
_entity_poly.entity_id
_entity_poly.type
_entity_poly.pdbx_seq_one_letter_code
_entity_poly.pdbx_strand_id
1 'polypeptide(L)' 'MMQRVGLFCRPPLAVNQINEAKAILVRTRNMSDSEAYRAIREQAMSKRVPIEEIACAIVHANGVLSRSDT' A
#
# COMPACT_ATOMS: atom_id res chain seq x y z
N MET A 1 18.91 -12.47 -12.72
CA MET A 1 19.38 -11.57 -11.65
C MET A 1 18.18 -11.13 -10.84
N MET A 2 17.84 -11.84 -9.77
CA MET A 2 16.84 -11.42 -8.78
C MET A 2 17.45 -11.73 -7.40
N GLN A 3 17.89 -10.68 -6.70
CA GLN A 3 18.52 -10.80 -5.39
C GLN A 3 17.47 -10.88 -4.29
N ARG A 4 17.79 -11.71 -3.29
CA ARG A 4 17.06 -12.04 -2.06
C ARG A 4 16.85 -10.79 -1.19
N VAL A 5 15.64 -10.61 -0.62
CA VAL A 5 15.36 -10.25 0.79
C VAL A 5 13.86 -10.09 1.01
N GLY A 6 13.32 -10.54 2.15
CA GLY A 6 12.03 -10.07 2.68
C GLY A 6 10.96 -11.14 2.91
N LEU A 7 11.00 -11.79 4.06
CA LEU A 7 9.84 -12.47 4.64
C LEU A 7 8.84 -11.40 5.11
N PHE A 8 7.95 -10.88 4.25
CA PHE A 8 6.91 -9.96 4.72
C PHE A 8 5.66 -9.93 3.82
N CYS A 9 4.94 -11.04 3.78
CA CYS A 9 3.51 -11.15 4.11
C CYS A 9 3.02 -12.55 3.68
N ARG A 10 2.74 -13.40 4.67
CA ARG A 10 1.97 -14.64 4.51
C ARG A 10 0.58 -14.26 3.98
N PRO A 11 -0.07 -15.03 3.07
CA PRO A 11 -1.28 -14.54 2.42
C PRO A 11 -2.44 -14.51 3.43
N PRO A 12 -3.13 -13.37 3.54
CA PRO A 12 -4.56 -13.44 3.32
C PRO A 12 -5.04 -12.24 2.48
N LEU A 13 -5.80 -12.53 1.41
CA LEU A 13 -6.75 -11.57 0.82
C LEU A 13 -6.13 -10.32 0.14
N ALA A 14 -5.11 -10.49 -0.70
CA ALA A 14 -4.43 -9.39 -1.44
C ALA A 14 -5.37 -8.42 -2.18
N VAL A 15 -6.56 -8.88 -2.59
CA VAL A 15 -7.55 -8.06 -3.31
C VAL A 15 -8.16 -6.95 -2.44
N ASN A 16 -8.32 -7.19 -1.13
CA ASN A 16 -8.93 -6.21 -0.24
C ASN A 16 -7.96 -5.09 0.14
N GLN A 17 -6.68 -5.41 0.30
CA GLN A 17 -5.67 -4.43 0.74
C GLN A 17 -5.42 -3.34 -0.30
N ILE A 18 -5.49 -3.65 -1.60
CA ILE A 18 -5.36 -2.65 -2.66
C ILE A 18 -6.56 -1.69 -2.64
N ASN A 19 -7.78 -2.20 -2.46
CA ASN A 19 -8.97 -1.38 -2.38
C ASN A 19 -8.98 -0.50 -1.12
N GLU A 20 -8.52 -1.03 0.00
CA GLU A 20 -8.39 -0.27 1.24
C GLU A 20 -7.29 0.80 1.13
N ALA A 21 -6.14 0.47 0.56
CA ALA A 21 -5.08 1.44 0.28
C ALA A 21 -5.57 2.56 -0.67
N LYS A 22 -6.38 2.22 -1.69
CA LYS A 22 -7.03 3.22 -2.56
C LYS A 22 -7.99 4.10 -1.76
N ALA A 23 -8.88 3.52 -0.95
CA ALA A 23 -9.83 4.29 -0.13
C ALA A 23 -9.11 5.24 0.83
N ILE A 24 -8.00 4.81 1.43
CA ILE A 24 -7.15 5.67 2.27
C ILE A 24 -6.53 6.79 1.44
N LEU A 25 -5.96 6.50 0.26
CA LEU A 25 -5.37 7.55 -0.60
C LEU A 25 -6.41 8.55 -1.10
N VAL A 26 -7.59 8.09 -1.50
CA VAL A 26 -8.74 8.93 -1.86
C VAL A 26 -9.13 9.80 -0.68
N ARG A 27 -9.27 9.25 0.53
CA ARG A 27 -9.65 10.00 1.73
C ARG A 27 -8.58 10.99 2.20
N THR A 28 -7.31 10.59 2.19
CA THR A 28 -6.19 11.38 2.73
C THR A 28 -5.71 12.45 1.75
N ARG A 29 -5.80 12.21 0.44
CA ARG A 29 -5.27 13.13 -0.60
C ARG A 29 -6.32 13.62 -1.60
N ASN A 30 -7.58 13.25 -1.45
CA ASN A 30 -8.68 13.59 -2.38
C ASN A 30 -8.37 13.21 -3.84
N MET A 31 -7.60 12.13 -4.02
CA MET A 31 -7.16 11.63 -5.33
C MET A 31 -8.23 10.74 -5.95
N SER A 32 -8.29 10.67 -7.29
CA SER A 32 -9.18 9.73 -7.99
C SER A 32 -8.65 8.29 -7.90
N ASP A 33 -9.53 7.28 -8.03
CA ASP A 33 -9.14 5.85 -7.98
C ASP A 33 -7.99 5.49 -8.93
N SER A 34 -7.98 6.09 -10.12
CA SER A 34 -6.94 5.92 -11.13
C SER A 34 -5.60 6.53 -10.70
N GLU A 35 -5.61 7.70 -10.06
CA GLU A 35 -4.42 8.37 -9.55
C GLU A 35 -3.85 7.65 -8.33
N ALA A 36 -4.71 7.18 -7.43
CA ALA A 36 -4.32 6.35 -6.30
C ALA A 36 -3.59 5.09 -6.78
N TYR A 37 -4.15 4.36 -7.75
CA TYR A 37 -3.48 3.19 -8.33
C TYR A 37 -2.14 3.53 -8.99
N ARG A 38 -2.08 4.66 -9.74
CA ARG A 38 -0.86 5.12 -10.39
C ARG A 38 0.24 5.44 -9.38
N ALA A 39 -0.11 6.09 -8.27
CA ALA A 39 0.81 6.43 -7.18
C ALA A 39 1.33 5.20 -6.44
N ILE A 40 0.48 4.21 -6.15
CA ILE A 40 0.91 2.94 -5.53
C ILE A 40 1.87 2.21 -6.48
N ARG A 41 1.53 2.15 -7.77
CA ARG A 41 2.36 1.50 -8.78
C ARG A 41 3.72 2.20 -8.96
N GLU A 42 3.75 3.52 -9.00
CA GLU A 42 4.99 4.29 -9.11
C GLU A 42 5.91 4.06 -7.91
N GLN A 43 5.34 4.05 -6.69
CA GLN A 43 6.09 3.73 -5.48
C GLN A 43 6.60 2.29 -5.47
N ALA A 44 5.80 1.33 -5.93
CA ALA A 44 6.20 -0.07 -6.06
C ALA A 44 7.38 -0.23 -7.02
N MET A 45 7.31 0.43 -8.19
CA MET A 45 8.38 0.41 -9.20
C MET A 45 9.65 1.10 -8.71
N SER A 46 9.53 2.24 -8.04
CA SER A 46 10.66 2.97 -7.47
C SER A 46 11.39 2.14 -6.41
N LYS A 47 10.64 1.45 -5.55
CA LYS A 47 11.19 0.59 -4.49
C LYS A 47 11.49 -0.84 -4.94
N ARG A 48 11.14 -1.21 -6.18
CA ARG A 48 11.24 -2.56 -6.76
C ARG A 48 10.58 -3.64 -5.88
N VAL A 49 9.44 -3.29 -5.29
CA VAL A 49 8.63 -4.19 -4.47
C VAL A 49 7.30 -4.45 -5.18
N PRO A 50 6.61 -5.57 -4.88
CA PRO A 50 5.28 -5.82 -5.39
C PRO A 50 4.28 -4.72 -4.94
N ILE A 51 3.29 -4.46 -5.79
CA ILE A 51 2.29 -3.40 -5.55
C ILE A 51 1.45 -3.68 -4.30
N GLU A 52 1.25 -4.95 -3.99
CA GLU A 52 0.57 -5.47 -2.79
C GLU A 52 1.32 -5.08 -1.51
N GLU A 53 2.66 -5.07 -1.55
CA GLU A 53 3.48 -4.72 -0.38
C GLU A 53 3.39 -3.22 -0.07
N ILE A 54 3.34 -2.37 -1.10
CA ILE A 54 3.06 -0.94 -0.93
C ILE A 54 1.65 -0.73 -0.40
N ALA A 55 0.64 -1.43 -0.93
CA ALA A 55 -0.73 -1.33 -0.43
C ALA A 55 -0.82 -1.73 1.05
N CYS A 56 -0.18 -2.84 1.44
CA CYS A 56 -0.10 -3.28 2.82
C CYS A 56 0.59 -2.23 3.71
N ALA A 57 1.70 -1.66 3.25
CA ALA A 57 2.41 -0.61 3.98
C ALA A 57 1.57 0.66 4.17
N ILE A 58 0.74 1.04 3.19
CA ILE A 58 -0.17 2.20 3.29
C ILE A 58 -1.26 1.95 4.33
N VAL A 59 -1.91 0.79 4.29
CA VAL A 59 -2.94 0.41 5.27
C VAL A 59 -2.35 0.35 6.68
N HIS A 60 -1.18 -0.27 6.82
CA HIS A 60 -0.48 -0.37 8.09
C HIS A 60 -0.06 1.01 8.63
N ALA A 61 0.49 1.88 7.77
CA ALA A 61 0.84 3.25 8.16
C ALA A 61 -0.39 4.03 8.63
N ASN A 62 -1.52 3.92 7.95
CA ASN A 62 -2.77 4.57 8.39
C ASN A 62 -3.28 3.99 9.72
N GLY A 63 -3.16 2.67 9.93
CA GLY A 63 -3.51 2.04 11.21
C GLY A 63 -2.61 2.47 12.37
N VAL A 64 -1.31 2.68 12.12
CA VAL A 64 -0.36 3.21 13.11
C VAL A 64 -0.65 4.68 13.42
N LEU A 65 -0.83 5.49 12.38
CA LEU A 65 -1.13 6.93 12.52
C LEU A 65 -2.45 7.15 13.25
N SER A 66 -3.51 6.41 12.92
CA SER A 66 -4.82 6.52 13.59
C SER A 66 -4.82 6.08 15.06
N ARG A 67 -3.79 5.35 15.50
CA ARG A 67 -3.66 4.84 16.87
C ARG A 67 -2.73 5.69 17.73
N SER A 68 -2.09 6.71 17.14
CA SER A 68 -1.14 7.59 17.83
C SER A 68 -1.79 8.84 18.43
N ASP A 69 -3.10 9.05 18.22
CA ASP A 69 -3.85 10.25 18.65
C ASP A 69 -4.64 10.07 19.97
N THR A 70 -4.20 9.20 20.89
CA THR A 70 -4.76 9.07 22.26
C THR A 70 -3.65 8.87 23.28
#